data_AF-A0A371BF38-F1
#
_entry.id   AF-A0A371BF38-F1
#
_cell.length_a   1.000
_cell.length_b   1.000
_cell.length_c   1.000
_cell.angle_alpha   90.00
_cell.angle_beta   90.00
_cell.angle_gamma   90.00
#
_symmetry.space_group_name_H-M   'P 1'
#
loop_
_entity.id
_entity.type
_entity.pdbx_description
1 polymer ?
#
loop_
_entity_poly.entity_id
_entity_poly.type
_entity_poly.pdbx_seq_one_letter_code
_entity_poly.pdbx_strand_id
1 'polypeptide(L)'
;MAVMHRIRIFHAFLALTVLAAYFSAEMGLIHAWLGYGVAALITFRLIWALSGVPQLGLERFYPSFKDMHLKGIATHPAISRVLLAGIALSVIGATGTGIMMDNGRAFQPTSLSSFSFSGEDESEEHESEGGEDESGEAYEEAHELLANLAIAFVVMHVLYLLAFKRPLARFMLFANKSAK
;
A
#
# COMPACT_ATOMS: atom_id res chain seq x y z
N MET A 1 25.46 -4.00 1.12
CA MET A 1 24.57 -5.15 1.44
C MET A 1 23.38 -4.76 2.33
N ALA A 2 23.53 -3.92 3.36
CA ALA A 2 22.45 -3.62 4.31
C ALA A 2 21.27 -2.78 3.75
N VAL A 3 21.51 -1.82 2.86
CA VAL A 3 20.47 -0.88 2.38
C VAL A 3 19.40 -1.58 1.53
N MET A 4 19.81 -2.44 0.59
CA MET A 4 18.87 -3.19 -0.26
C MET A 4 17.97 -4.14 0.54
N HIS A 5 18.49 -4.70 1.63
CA HIS A 5 17.72 -5.56 2.54
C HIS A 5 16.68 -4.77 3.34
N ARG A 6 17.06 -3.57 3.84
CA ARG A 6 16.14 -2.67 4.55
C ARG A 6 14.98 -2.23 3.67
N ILE A 7 15.25 -1.84 2.42
CA ILE A 7 14.21 -1.46 1.45
C ILE A 7 13.25 -2.62 1.19
N ARG A 8 13.76 -3.86 1.09
CA ARG A 8 12.92 -5.04 0.90
C ARG A 8 12.02 -5.31 2.09
N ILE A 9 12.57 -5.32 3.31
CA ILE A 9 11.77 -5.50 4.53
C ILE A 9 10.70 -4.43 4.60
N PHE A 10 11.07 -3.18 4.33
CA PHE A 10 10.13 -2.06 4.35
C PHE A 10 9.00 -2.25 3.32
N HIS A 11 9.33 -2.66 2.10
CA HIS A 11 8.32 -2.93 1.08
C HIS A 11 7.42 -4.13 1.46
N ALA A 12 8.00 -5.21 1.98
CA ALA A 12 7.23 -6.37 2.43
C ALA A 12 6.32 -6.01 3.61
N PHE A 13 6.79 -5.17 4.53
CA PHE A 13 6.00 -4.65 5.63
C PHE A 13 4.85 -3.79 5.12
N LEU A 14 5.11 -2.82 4.23
CA LEU A 14 4.08 -2.00 3.61
C LEU A 14 3.04 -2.86 2.87
N ALA A 15 3.47 -3.85 2.10
CA ALA A 15 2.58 -4.75 1.39
C ALA A 15 1.71 -5.56 2.36
N LEU A 16 2.30 -6.09 3.44
CA LEU A 16 1.58 -6.85 4.45
C LEU A 16 0.55 -5.98 5.17
N THR A 17 0.89 -4.74 5.54
CA THR A 17 -0.03 -3.81 6.20
C THR A 17 -1.19 -3.42 5.26
N VAL A 18 -0.93 -3.18 3.97
CA VAL A 18 -1.99 -2.91 2.98
C VAL A 18 -2.92 -4.11 2.81
N LEU A 19 -2.37 -5.34 2.75
CA LEU A 19 -3.18 -6.55 2.69
C LEU A 19 -4.01 -6.75 3.96
N ALA A 20 -3.42 -6.52 5.14
CA ALA A 20 -4.13 -6.60 6.41
C ALA A 20 -5.27 -5.57 6.47
N ALA A 21 -5.04 -4.33 6.02
CA ALA A 21 -6.07 -3.29 5.96
C ALA A 21 -7.23 -3.70 5.03
N TYR A 22 -6.92 -4.30 3.88
CA TYR A 22 -7.93 -4.81 2.95
C TYR A 22 -8.77 -5.94 3.54
N PHE A 23 -8.14 -6.95 4.16
CA PHE A 23 -8.89 -8.04 4.81
C PHE A 23 -9.66 -7.59 6.05
N SER A 24 -9.20 -6.52 6.70
CA SER A 24 -9.85 -5.96 7.87
C SER A 24 -10.96 -4.98 7.52
N ALA A 25 -11.31 -4.77 6.24
CA ALA A 25 -12.28 -3.75 5.80
C ALA A 25 -13.63 -3.82 6.55
N GLU A 26 -14.10 -5.02 6.89
CA GLU A 26 -15.35 -5.23 7.63
C GLU A 26 -15.23 -4.95 9.15
N MET A 27 -14.01 -4.84 9.67
CA MET A 27 -13.71 -4.68 11.11
C MET A 27 -13.49 -3.22 11.51
N GLY A 28 -14.19 -2.27 10.88
CA GLY A 28 -14.27 -0.83 11.21
C GLY A 28 -13.04 -0.22 11.90
N LEU A 29 -12.97 -0.31 13.24
CA LEU A 29 -11.87 0.22 14.05
C LEU A 29 -10.49 -0.36 13.66
N ILE A 30 -10.40 -1.67 13.44
CA ILE A 30 -9.15 -2.34 13.06
C ILE A 30 -8.73 -1.90 11.66
N HIS A 31 -9.70 -1.74 10.73
CA HIS A 31 -9.44 -1.17 9.41
C HIS A 31 -8.85 0.23 9.51
N ALA A 32 -9.48 1.11 10.30
CA ALA A 32 -9.02 2.48 10.49
C ALA A 32 -7.58 2.53 11.05
N TRP A 33 -7.28 1.75 12.10
CA TRP A 33 -5.94 1.65 12.67
C TRP A 33 -4.89 1.16 11.66
N LEU A 34 -5.23 0.13 10.88
CA LEU A 34 -4.35 -0.38 9.83
C LEU A 34 -4.17 0.67 8.71
N GLY A 35 -5.21 1.40 8.35
CA GLY A 35 -5.18 2.52 7.41
C GLY A 35 -4.24 3.64 7.87
N TYR A 36 -4.30 4.05 9.14
CA TYR A 36 -3.33 4.98 9.73
C TYR A 36 -1.90 4.43 9.74
N GLY A 37 -1.73 3.12 9.97
CA GLY A 37 -0.46 2.43 9.80
C GLY A 37 0.09 2.54 8.37
N VAL A 38 -0.75 2.31 7.35
CA VAL A 38 -0.40 2.50 5.94
C VAL A 38 -0.03 3.96 5.66
N ALA A 39 -0.80 4.93 6.18
CA ALA A 39 -0.53 6.36 6.03
C ALA A 39 0.86 6.74 6.55
N ALA A 40 1.20 6.27 7.76
CA ALA A 40 2.49 6.51 8.38
C ALA A 40 3.64 5.92 7.54
N LEU A 41 3.49 4.68 7.06
CA LEU A 41 4.49 4.03 6.22
C LEU A 41 4.68 4.75 4.89
N ILE A 42 3.61 5.19 4.24
CA ILE A 42 3.69 5.95 2.99
C ILE A 42 4.37 7.29 3.21
N THR A 43 4.02 8.00 4.29
CA THR A 43 4.63 9.29 4.63
C THR A 43 6.12 9.13 4.86
N PHE A 44 6.51 8.12 5.62
CA PHE A 44 7.92 7.82 5.86
C PHE A 44 8.66 7.44 4.57
N ARG A 45 8.01 6.68 3.70
CA ARG A 45 8.54 6.36 2.36
C ARG A 45 8.75 7.61 1.52
N LEU A 46 7.82 8.55 1.56
CA LEU A 46 7.88 9.79 0.81
C LEU A 46 8.98 10.71 1.36
N ILE A 47 9.09 10.82 2.68
CA ILE A 47 10.19 11.54 3.34
C ILE A 47 11.53 10.95 2.91
N TRP A 48 11.70 9.63 2.87
CA TRP A 48 12.93 9.01 2.39
C TRP A 48 13.17 9.18 0.88
N ALA A 49 12.11 9.17 0.07
CA ALA A 49 12.21 9.43 -1.36
C ALA A 49 12.64 10.89 -1.64
N LEU A 50 12.16 11.84 -0.83
CA LEU A 50 12.44 13.28 -0.95
C LEU A 50 13.75 13.72 -0.27
N SER A 51 14.14 13.09 0.85
CA SER A 51 15.33 13.47 1.65
C SER A 51 16.68 13.13 1.01
N GLY A 52 16.70 12.79 -0.28
CA GLY A 52 17.93 12.82 -1.05
C GLY A 52 18.89 11.67 -0.76
N VAL A 53 18.82 10.67 -1.61
CA VAL A 53 19.99 10.34 -2.42
C VAL A 53 19.46 9.95 -3.80
N PRO A 54 19.97 10.52 -4.90
CA PRO A 54 19.71 10.04 -6.27
C PRO A 54 20.38 8.66 -6.50
N GLN A 55 20.25 7.73 -5.54
CA GLN A 55 20.77 6.36 -5.57
C GLN A 55 19.65 5.33 -5.78
N LEU A 56 18.38 5.74 -5.81
CA LEU A 56 17.36 4.99 -6.54
C LEU A 56 17.36 5.46 -7.99
N GLY A 57 18.53 5.30 -8.62
CA GLY A 57 18.68 5.50 -10.04
C GLY A 57 17.63 4.67 -10.76
N LEU A 58 16.62 5.36 -11.30
CA LEU A 58 15.94 4.92 -12.51
C LEU A 58 16.96 4.62 -13.63
N GLU A 59 18.19 5.13 -13.49
CA GLU A 59 19.35 4.88 -14.34
C GLU A 59 20.26 3.71 -13.90
N ARG A 60 20.27 3.28 -12.63
CA ARG A 60 21.19 2.21 -12.17
C ARG A 60 20.59 0.81 -12.22
N PHE A 61 19.29 0.71 -12.49
CA PHE A 61 18.64 -0.55 -12.88
C PHE A 61 18.63 -0.75 -14.41
N TYR A 62 19.52 -0.07 -15.14
CA TYR A 62 19.84 -0.37 -16.52
C TYR A 62 21.18 -1.14 -16.55
N PRO A 63 21.20 -2.49 -16.43
CA PRO A 63 22.20 -3.19 -17.20
C PRO A 63 21.93 -2.79 -18.65
N SER A 64 22.92 -2.16 -19.28
CA SER A 64 22.93 -1.80 -20.69
C SER A 64 22.37 -2.97 -21.52
N PHE A 65 21.08 -2.97 -21.82
CA PHE A 65 20.45 -3.88 -22.79
C PHE A 65 20.75 -3.33 -24.18
N LYS A 66 22.04 -3.23 -24.50
CA LYS A 66 22.51 -2.83 -25.83
C LYS A 66 22.22 -3.90 -26.87
N ASP A 67 21.90 -5.13 -26.45
CA ASP A 67 21.80 -6.26 -27.37
C ASP A 67 20.62 -7.21 -27.13
N MET A 68 19.38 -6.71 -27.01
CA MET A 68 18.23 -7.57 -27.32
C MET A 68 17.08 -6.79 -27.97
N HIS A 69 17.15 -6.76 -29.29
CA HIS A 69 16.06 -6.46 -30.21
C HIS A 69 14.91 -7.46 -30.01
N LEU A 70 14.07 -7.23 -29.01
CA LEU A 70 12.87 -8.04 -28.75
C LEU A 70 11.63 -7.15 -28.91
N LYS A 71 11.00 -7.32 -30.08
CA LYS A 71 9.66 -6.81 -30.44
C LYS A 71 8.66 -7.27 -29.38
N GLY A 72 8.18 -6.34 -28.56
CA GLY A 72 7.07 -6.59 -27.64
C GLY A 72 6.76 -5.37 -26.79
N ILE A 73 5.64 -4.72 -27.07
CA ILE A 73 5.12 -3.56 -26.33
C ILE A 73 5.02 -3.86 -24.81
N ALA A 74 4.81 -5.13 -24.44
CA ALA A 74 4.67 -5.61 -23.07
C ALA A 74 5.93 -5.55 -22.19
N THR A 75 7.13 -5.43 -22.76
CA THR A 75 8.40 -5.37 -21.98
C THR A 75 8.87 -3.93 -21.77
N HIS A 76 8.08 -2.94 -22.18
CA HIS A 76 8.49 -1.55 -22.15
C HIS A 76 8.62 -1.05 -20.69
N PRO A 77 9.74 -0.40 -20.32
CA PRO A 77 9.96 0.12 -18.96
C PRO A 77 8.90 1.14 -18.50
N ALA A 78 8.12 1.70 -19.43
CA ALA A 78 6.98 2.55 -19.10
C ALA A 78 5.84 1.80 -18.41
N ILE A 79 5.58 0.53 -18.75
CA ILE A 79 4.47 -0.24 -18.16
C ILE A 79 4.72 -0.41 -16.66
N SER A 80 5.95 -0.78 -16.28
CA SER A 80 6.30 -0.89 -14.87
C SER A 80 6.20 0.45 -14.13
N ARG A 81 6.50 1.59 -14.78
CA ARG A 81 6.39 2.92 -14.18
C ARG A 81 4.92 3.32 -13.98
N VAL A 82 4.08 3.12 -14.99
CA VAL A 82 2.64 3.40 -14.92
C VAL A 82 1.99 2.52 -13.85
N LEU A 83 2.35 1.24 -13.79
CA LEU A 83 1.82 0.31 -12.80
C LEU A 83 2.20 0.73 -11.37
N LEU A 84 3.46 1.07 -11.13
CA LEU A 84 3.91 1.54 -9.82
C LEU A 84 3.28 2.89 -9.44
N ALA A 85 3.13 3.80 -10.41
CA ALA A 85 2.44 5.07 -10.20
C ALA A 85 0.96 4.85 -9.89
N GLY A 86 0.29 3.91 -10.58
CA GLY A 86 -1.10 3.53 -10.32
C GLY A 86 -1.30 2.97 -8.92
N ILE A 87 -0.43 2.08 -8.46
CA ILE A 87 -0.44 1.59 -7.06
C ILE A 87 -0.24 2.75 -6.09
N ALA A 88 0.76 3.60 -6.32
CA ALA A 88 1.05 4.70 -5.41
C ALA A 88 -0.14 5.67 -5.31
N LEU A 89 -0.72 6.07 -6.44
CA LEU A 89 -1.85 7.00 -6.49
C LEU A 89 -3.10 6.40 -5.85
N SER A 90 -3.44 5.15 -6.16
CA SER A 90 -4.62 4.48 -5.59
C SER A 90 -4.49 4.30 -4.07
N VAL A 91 -3.34 3.84 -3.57
CA VAL A 91 -3.14 3.65 -2.13
C VAL A 91 -3.10 4.99 -1.38
N ILE A 92 -2.42 6.00 -1.93
CA ILE A 92 -2.41 7.36 -1.34
C ILE A 92 -3.84 7.93 -1.31
N GLY A 93 -4.59 7.78 -2.41
CA GLY A 93 -5.96 8.23 -2.51
C GLY A 93 -6.87 7.55 -1.50
N ALA A 94 -6.89 6.22 -1.46
CA ALA A 94 -7.69 5.44 -0.52
C ALA A 94 -7.34 5.79 0.94
N THR A 95 -6.05 5.93 1.26
CA THR A 95 -5.62 6.34 2.60
C THR A 95 -6.12 7.76 2.92
N GLY A 96 -6.03 8.69 1.97
CA GLY A 96 -6.49 10.07 2.13
C GLY A 96 -8.00 10.17 2.35
N THR A 97 -8.81 9.46 1.55
CA THR A 97 -10.26 9.42 1.74
C THR A 97 -10.64 8.73 3.04
N GLY A 98 -9.95 7.65 3.43
CA GLY A 98 -10.19 6.95 4.69
C GLY A 98 -9.94 7.83 5.93
N ILE A 99 -8.88 8.67 5.90
CA ILE A 99 -8.61 9.64 6.96
C ILE A 99 -9.70 10.71 7.04
N MET A 100 -10.20 11.18 5.89
CA MET A 100 -11.30 12.16 5.85
C MET A 100 -12.61 11.57 6.35
N MET A 101 -12.88 10.29 6.10
CA MET A 101 -14.06 9.58 6.62
C MET A 101 -13.97 9.33 8.13
N ASP A 102 -12.80 8.92 8.64
CA ASP A 102 -12.60 8.64 10.06
C ASP A 102 -12.76 9.90 10.93
N ASN A 103 -12.38 11.08 10.41
CA ASN A 103 -12.43 12.36 11.14
C ASN A 103 -11.77 12.30 12.54
N GLY A 104 -10.81 11.39 12.74
CA GLY A 104 -10.10 11.20 14.01
C GLY A 104 -10.85 10.38 15.05
N ARG A 105 -11.95 9.69 14.68
CA ARG A 105 -12.68 8.74 15.55
C ARG A 105 -11.77 7.62 16.05
N ALA A 106 -10.79 7.19 15.26
CA ALA A 106 -9.81 6.18 15.66
C ALA A 106 -8.92 6.61 16.85
N PHE A 107 -8.78 7.92 17.09
CA PHE A 107 -7.96 8.48 18.17
C PHE A 107 -8.77 8.98 19.38
N GLN A 108 -10.09 8.86 19.34
CA GLN A 108 -10.91 9.25 20.49
C GLN A 108 -10.65 8.29 21.66
N PRO A 109 -10.49 8.80 22.89
CA PRO A 109 -10.14 7.99 24.07
C PRO A 109 -11.18 6.91 24.39
N THR A 110 -12.45 7.11 23.99
CA THR A 110 -13.53 6.11 24.09
C THR A 110 -13.22 4.86 23.26
N SER A 111 -12.60 5.01 22.09
CA SER A 111 -12.26 3.93 21.17
C SER A 111 -11.13 3.01 21.68
N LEU A 112 -10.28 3.52 22.59
CA LEU A 112 -9.20 2.73 23.22
C LEU A 112 -9.71 1.81 24.33
N SER A 113 -10.83 2.15 24.97
CA SER A 113 -11.51 1.29 25.95
C SER A 113 -12.06 0.01 25.28
N SER A 114 -12.41 0.09 23.99
CA SER A 114 -12.89 -1.04 23.18
C SER A 114 -11.79 -2.03 22.77
N PHE A 115 -10.51 -1.73 23.01
CA PHE A 115 -9.38 -2.63 22.73
C PHE A 115 -9.12 -3.64 23.87
N SER A 116 -9.94 -3.63 24.93
CA SER A 116 -9.87 -4.62 26.01
C SER A 116 -10.39 -5.98 25.51
N PHE A 117 -9.48 -6.93 25.31
CA PHE A 117 -9.80 -8.34 25.06
C PHE A 117 -10.44 -8.95 26.31
N SER A 118 -11.75 -8.84 26.43
CA SER A 118 -12.58 -9.60 27.36
C SER A 118 -14.03 -9.53 26.88
N GLY A 119 -14.64 -10.69 26.68
CA GLY A 119 -16.02 -10.82 26.20
C GLY A 119 -17.06 -10.19 27.12
N GLU A 120 -18.25 -10.09 26.52
CA GLU A 120 -19.54 -9.63 27.04
C GLU A 120 -19.80 -8.11 27.12
N ASP A 121 -20.82 -7.76 26.32
CA ASP A 121 -21.90 -6.78 26.52
C ASP A 121 -21.68 -5.27 26.29
N GLU A 122 -22.21 -4.88 25.12
CA GLU A 122 -23.20 -3.82 24.89
C GLU A 122 -22.93 -2.46 25.55
N SER A 123 -22.48 -1.52 24.72
CA SER A 123 -22.91 -0.13 24.87
C SER A 123 -22.82 0.58 23.52
N GLU A 124 -23.99 0.65 22.90
CA GLU A 124 -24.50 1.75 22.12
C GLU A 124 -23.72 2.08 20.84
N GLU A 125 -24.26 1.53 19.75
CA GLU A 125 -24.42 2.24 18.50
C GLU A 125 -24.64 3.73 18.76
N HIS A 126 -23.56 4.52 18.66
CA HIS A 126 -23.70 5.91 18.32
C HIS A 126 -24.10 5.94 16.85
N GLU A 127 -25.37 5.64 16.60
CA GLU A 127 -26.09 6.13 15.45
C GLU A 127 -26.04 7.66 15.53
N SER A 128 -24.97 8.22 14.99
CA SER A 128 -24.99 9.61 14.57
C SER A 128 -25.93 9.65 13.37
N GLU A 129 -27.24 9.74 13.64
CA GLU A 129 -28.21 10.41 12.79
C GLU A 129 -27.80 11.91 12.69
N GLY A 130 -26.64 12.16 12.10
CA GLY A 130 -26.23 13.47 11.62
C GLY A 130 -26.33 13.34 10.11
N GLY A 131 -27.29 14.05 9.51
CA GLY A 131 -27.61 13.95 8.09
C GLY A 131 -26.36 13.72 7.25
N GLU A 132 -26.35 12.61 6.52
CA GLU A 132 -25.24 12.22 5.65
C GLU A 132 -24.99 13.39 4.69
N ASP A 133 -24.00 14.22 5.01
CA ASP A 133 -23.56 15.27 4.11
C ASP A 133 -23.15 14.56 2.83
N GLU A 134 -23.61 15.02 1.65
CA GLU A 134 -23.28 14.44 0.34
C GLU A 134 -21.77 14.20 0.15
N SER A 135 -20.93 14.95 0.88
CA SER A 135 -19.48 14.77 0.91
C SER A 135 -19.00 13.45 1.56
N GLY A 136 -19.69 12.95 2.59
CA GLY A 136 -19.34 11.70 3.28
C GLY A 136 -19.54 10.49 2.39
N GLU A 137 -20.71 10.39 1.75
CA GLU A 137 -21.02 9.36 0.75
C GLU A 137 -20.02 9.38 -0.41
N ALA A 138 -19.64 10.58 -0.88
CA ALA A 138 -18.66 10.74 -1.95
C ALA A 138 -17.26 10.24 -1.53
N TYR A 139 -16.84 10.43 -0.27
CA TYR A 139 -15.58 9.90 0.22
C TYR A 139 -15.60 8.39 0.37
N GLU A 140 -16.73 7.80 0.78
CA GLU A 140 -16.91 6.36 0.89
C GLU A 140 -16.82 5.68 -0.47
N GLU A 141 -17.58 6.17 -1.47
CA GLU A 141 -17.54 5.65 -2.83
C GLU A 141 -16.12 5.79 -3.42
N ALA A 142 -15.47 6.94 -3.21
CA ALA A 142 -14.09 7.14 -3.65
C ALA A 142 -13.12 6.20 -2.92
N HIS A 143 -13.31 5.95 -1.62
CA HIS A 143 -12.49 5.04 -0.84
C HIS A 143 -12.60 3.62 -1.37
N GLU A 144 -13.81 3.12 -1.57
CA GLU A 144 -14.06 1.77 -2.08
C GLU A 144 -13.47 1.60 -3.49
N LEU A 145 -13.72 2.57 -4.38
CA LEU A 145 -13.19 2.56 -5.75
C LEU A 145 -11.65 2.55 -5.74
N LEU A 146 -11.02 3.40 -4.93
CA LEU A 146 -9.56 3.49 -4.84
C LEU A 146 -8.95 2.25 -4.19
N ALA A 147 -9.60 1.67 -3.19
CA ALA A 147 -9.18 0.41 -2.56
C ALA A 147 -9.23 -0.76 -3.55
N ASN A 148 -10.34 -0.90 -4.28
CA ASN A 148 -10.50 -1.92 -5.32
C ASN A 148 -9.47 -1.75 -6.44
N LEU A 149 -9.24 -0.50 -6.88
CA LEU A 149 -8.23 -0.18 -7.89
C LEU A 149 -6.80 -0.50 -7.39
N ALA A 150 -6.51 -0.22 -6.12
CA ALA A 150 -5.22 -0.54 -5.50
C ALA A 150 -4.94 -2.05 -5.54
N ILE A 151 -5.91 -2.88 -5.14
CA ILE A 151 -5.77 -4.35 -5.20
C ILE A 151 -5.62 -4.83 -6.64
N ALA A 152 -6.40 -4.30 -7.59
CA ALA A 152 -6.27 -4.65 -9.00
C ALA A 152 -4.85 -4.34 -9.53
N PHE A 153 -4.30 -3.18 -9.20
CA PHE A 153 -2.93 -2.83 -9.58
C PHE A 153 -1.87 -3.70 -8.88
N VAL A 154 -2.05 -4.05 -7.60
CA VAL A 154 -1.15 -4.95 -6.87
C VAL A 154 -1.15 -6.34 -7.50
N VAL A 155 -2.31 -6.90 -7.81
CA VAL A 155 -2.43 -8.20 -8.51
C VAL A 155 -1.74 -8.12 -9.86
N MET A 156 -2.04 -7.10 -10.67
CA MET A 156 -1.39 -6.89 -11.96
C MET A 156 0.14 -6.73 -11.82
N HIS A 157 0.63 -6.09 -10.77
CA HIS A 157 2.05 -5.95 -10.46
C HIS A 157 2.72 -7.29 -10.16
N VAL A 158 2.11 -8.12 -9.31
CA VAL A 158 2.63 -9.45 -9.01
C VAL A 158 2.62 -10.32 -10.28
N LEU A 159 1.53 -10.32 -11.04
CA LEU A 159 1.42 -11.07 -12.30
C LEU A 159 2.46 -10.62 -13.34
N TYR A 160 2.66 -9.31 -13.50
CA TYR A 160 3.67 -8.75 -14.40
C TYR A 160 5.09 -9.21 -14.01
N LEU A 161 5.40 -9.19 -12.70
CA LEU A 161 6.69 -9.67 -12.21
C LEU A 161 6.89 -11.17 -12.46
N LEU A 162 5.86 -12.00 -12.24
CA LEU A 162 5.92 -13.44 -12.45
C LEU A 162 5.96 -13.84 -13.94
N ALA A 163 5.33 -13.07 -14.82
CA ALA A 163 5.31 -13.32 -16.26
C ALA A 163 6.61 -12.86 -16.94
N PHE A 164 7.05 -11.62 -16.69
CA PHE A 164 8.09 -10.96 -17.49
C PHE A 164 9.41 -10.74 -16.75
N LYS A 165 9.42 -10.81 -15.41
CA LYS A 165 10.60 -10.50 -14.57
C LYS A 165 10.84 -11.58 -13.52
N ARG A 166 10.70 -12.85 -13.91
CA ARG A 166 10.96 -14.05 -13.07
C ARG A 166 12.25 -13.99 -12.24
N PRO A 167 13.41 -13.53 -12.75
CA PRO A 167 14.63 -13.41 -11.91
C PRO A 167 14.53 -12.32 -10.82
N LEU A 168 13.75 -11.25 -11.02
CA LEU A 168 13.50 -10.22 -9.99
C LEU A 168 12.55 -10.72 -8.90
N ALA A 169 11.48 -11.41 -9.29
CA ALA A 169 10.54 -12.03 -8.34
C ALA A 169 11.27 -13.06 -7.45
N ARG A 170 12.15 -13.88 -8.06
CA ARG A 170 13.04 -14.77 -7.32
C ARG A 170 14.00 -14.03 -6.41
N PHE A 171 14.54 -12.87 -6.82
CA PHE A 171 15.41 -12.08 -5.95
C PHE A 171 14.68 -11.56 -4.72
N MET A 172 13.40 -11.17 -4.81
CA MET A 172 12.59 -10.74 -3.67
C MET A 172 12.23 -11.90 -2.72
N LEU A 173 11.81 -13.04 -3.26
CA LEU A 173 11.34 -14.21 -2.49
C LEU A 173 12.47 -15.08 -1.93
N PHE A 174 13.56 -15.22 -2.68
CA PHE A 174 14.71 -16.02 -2.28
C PHE A 174 15.91 -15.07 -2.15
N ALA A 175 16.24 -14.73 -0.91
CA ALA A 175 17.57 -14.24 -0.60
C ALA A 175 18.56 -15.26 -1.17
N ASN A 176 19.26 -14.91 -2.25
CA ASN A 176 20.33 -15.73 -2.73
C ASN A 176 21.33 -15.83 -1.57
N LYS A 177 21.36 -16.97 -0.86
CA LYS A 177 22.54 -17.38 -0.12
C LYS A 177 23.62 -17.53 -1.18
N SER A 178 24.29 -16.43 -1.50
CA SER A 178 25.56 -16.50 -2.18
C SER A 178 26.44 -17.29 -1.22
N ALA A 179 26.69 -18.53 -1.61
CA ALA A 179 27.67 -19.38 -0.98
C ALA A 179 28.96 -18.57 -0.78
N LYS A 180 29.36 -18.45 0.47
CA LYS A 180 30.75 -18.50 0.85
C LYS A 180 30.83 -19.16 2.22
#